data_AF-A0A1A2LI88-F1
#
_entry.id   AF-A0A1A2LI88-F1
#
_cell.length_a   1.000
_cell.length_b   1.000
_cell.length_c   1.000
_cell.angle_alpha   90.00
_cell.angle_beta   90.00
_cell.angle_gamma   90.00
#
_symmetry.space_group_name_H-M   'P 1'
#
loop_
_entity.id
_entity.type
_entity.pdbx_description
1 polymer ?
#
loop_
_entity_poly.entity_id
_entity_poly.type
_entity_poly.pdbx_seq_one_letter_code
_entity_poly.pdbx_strand_id
1 'polypeptide(L)'
;MATGKDPQQADCTWQNTATEESVSLTISNPGTALNNKLPAPSFPDTSRPGPDGMRYLGGGEVEFAAGNRVNTVQVAVLRLSPDDANAAAVKLAREIAPQVPR
;
A
#
# COMPACT_ATOMS: atom_id res chain seq x y z
N MET A 1 -4.08 -9.80 -12.14
CA MET A 1 -3.04 -10.03 -13.16
C MET A 1 -1.89 -9.13 -12.79
N ALA A 2 -0.70 -9.68 -12.51
CA ALA A 2 0.45 -8.84 -12.15
C ALA A 2 0.89 -8.02 -13.36
N THR A 3 0.85 -6.70 -13.25
CA THR A 3 1.26 -5.76 -14.32
C THR A 3 2.78 -5.50 -14.32
N GLY A 4 3.52 -6.18 -13.44
CA GLY A 4 4.97 -6.03 -13.30
C GLY A 4 5.76 -6.80 -14.35
N LYS A 5 6.78 -6.17 -14.93
CA LYS A 5 7.73 -6.81 -15.88
C LYS A 5 8.90 -7.49 -15.15
N ASP A 6 9.07 -7.21 -13.86
CA ASP A 6 10.09 -7.79 -12.99
C ASP A 6 9.47 -8.96 -12.18
N PRO A 7 10.08 -10.16 -12.14
CA PRO A 7 9.61 -11.28 -11.33
C PRO A 7 9.55 -11.00 -9.82
N GLN A 8 10.18 -9.92 -9.37
CA GLN A 8 10.12 -9.45 -7.98
C GLN A 8 9.04 -8.38 -7.75
N GLN A 9 8.29 -7.97 -8.78
CA GLN A 9 7.06 -7.22 -8.59
C GLN A 9 5.93 -8.18 -8.27
N ALA A 10 5.07 -7.77 -7.34
CA ALA A 10 3.88 -8.52 -7.00
C ALA A 10 2.69 -7.58 -7.01
N ASP A 11 1.59 -8.06 -7.57
CA ASP A 11 0.30 -7.42 -7.45
C ASP A 11 -0.72 -8.51 -7.16
N CYS A 12 -1.41 -8.39 -6.03
CA CYS A 12 -2.45 -9.32 -5.65
C CYS A 12 -3.66 -8.57 -5.12
N THR A 13 -4.83 -9.07 -5.48
CA THR A 13 -6.11 -8.62 -4.94
C THR A 13 -6.89 -9.83 -4.47
N TRP A 14 -7.34 -9.76 -3.22
CA TRP A 14 -8.38 -10.63 -2.72
C TRP A 14 -9.69 -9.83 -2.67
N GLN A 15 -10.78 -10.43 -3.13
CA GLN A 15 -12.09 -9.80 -3.15
C GLN A 15 -13.15 -10.76 -2.61
N ASN A 16 -14.00 -10.24 -1.73
CA ASN A 16 -15.24 -10.89 -1.33
C ASN A 16 -16.37 -10.44 -2.27
N THR A 17 -16.75 -11.30 -3.22
CA THR A 17 -17.78 -10.97 -4.22
C THR A 17 -19.18 -10.84 -3.62
N ALA A 18 -19.43 -11.31 -2.40
CA ALA A 18 -20.73 -11.17 -1.75
C ALA A 18 -20.93 -9.77 -1.13
N THR A 19 -19.85 -9.08 -0.78
CA THR A 19 -19.88 -7.76 -0.13
C THR A 19 -19.18 -6.66 -0.93
N GLU A 20 -18.55 -7.03 -2.05
CA GLU A 20 -17.68 -6.17 -2.87
C GLU A 20 -16.48 -5.59 -2.11
N GLU A 21 -16.16 -6.15 -0.95
CA GLU A 21 -15.00 -5.76 -0.15
C GLU A 21 -13.73 -6.36 -0.75
N SER A 22 -12.61 -5.63 -0.69
CA SER A 22 -11.35 -6.12 -1.23
C SER A 22 -10.13 -5.64 -0.45
N VAL A 23 -9.07 -6.44 -0.57
CA VAL A 23 -7.72 -6.09 -0.14
C VAL A 23 -6.81 -6.21 -1.36
N SER A 24 -6.12 -5.12 -1.69
CA SER A 24 -5.14 -5.08 -2.78
C SER A 24 -3.76 -4.75 -2.23
N LEU A 25 -2.73 -5.40 -2.76
CA LEU A 25 -1.33 -5.16 -2.44
C LEU A 25 -0.52 -5.07 -3.73
N THR A 26 0.27 -4.01 -3.85
CA THR A 26 1.25 -3.83 -4.91
C THR A 26 2.65 -3.67 -4.30
N ILE A 27 3.60 -4.48 -4.77
CA ILE A 27 5.02 -4.44 -4.42
C ILE A 27 5.78 -3.93 -5.65
N SER A 28 6.38 -2.74 -5.55
CA SER A 28 7.12 -2.13 -6.66
C SER A 28 8.53 -2.71 -6.84
N ASN A 29 9.23 -2.23 -7.88
CA ASN A 29 10.63 -2.58 -8.14
C ASN A 29 11.56 -2.20 -6.98
N PRO A 30 12.65 -2.97 -6.75
CA PRO A 30 13.72 -2.56 -5.85
C PRO A 30 14.25 -1.16 -6.19
N GLY A 31 14.66 -0.41 -5.17
CA GLY A 31 15.27 0.91 -5.33
C GLY A 31 14.28 2.08 -5.43
N THR A 32 12.98 1.80 -5.50
CA THR A 32 11.94 2.85 -5.56
C THR A 32 11.79 3.61 -4.23
N ALA A 33 12.16 3.00 -3.10
CA ALA A 33 12.17 3.65 -1.78
C ALA A 33 13.56 3.57 -1.13
N LEU A 34 14.49 4.37 -1.65
CA LEU A 34 15.89 4.38 -1.20
C LEU A 34 15.99 4.55 0.32
N ASN A 35 16.81 3.72 0.97
CA ASN A 35 16.99 3.67 2.43
C ASN A 35 15.69 3.35 3.19
N ASN A 36 14.77 2.60 2.57
CA ASN A 36 13.44 2.31 3.12
C ASN A 36 12.65 3.59 3.49
N LYS A 37 12.75 4.62 2.64
CA LYS A 37 11.97 5.85 2.81
C LYS A 37 11.17 6.13 1.55
N LEU A 38 9.92 6.54 1.72
CA LEU A 38 9.11 6.98 0.60
C LEU A 38 9.76 8.19 -0.06
N PRO A 39 9.84 8.22 -1.41
CA PRO A 39 10.30 9.39 -2.13
C PRO A 39 9.34 10.56 -1.85
N ALA A 40 9.82 11.79 -2.05
CA ALA A 40 8.94 12.96 -1.99
C ALA A 40 7.79 12.79 -2.99
N PRO A 41 6.56 13.20 -2.62
CA PRO A 41 5.41 13.06 -3.50
C PRO A 41 5.55 13.98 -4.73
N SER A 42 4.98 13.56 -5.86
CA SER A 42 4.93 14.35 -7.09
C SER A 42 3.81 15.40 -7.05
N PHE A 43 3.97 16.52 -7.75
CA PHE A 43 2.96 17.59 -7.81
C PHE A 43 1.94 17.37 -8.95
N PRO A 44 0.62 17.60 -8.72
CA PRO A 44 0.00 17.98 -7.45
C PRO A 44 -0.13 16.80 -6.49
N ASP A 45 0.27 16.99 -5.24
CA ASP A 45 0.18 15.98 -4.20
C ASP A 45 -1.15 16.09 -3.45
N THR A 46 -1.98 15.05 -3.54
CA THR A 46 -3.24 14.93 -2.79
C THR A 46 -3.13 13.98 -1.60
N SER A 47 -1.94 13.43 -1.38
CA SER A 47 -1.69 12.50 -0.29
C SER A 47 -1.66 13.22 1.06
N ARG A 48 -1.80 12.43 2.14
CA ARG A 48 -1.67 12.94 3.51
C ARG A 48 -0.62 12.15 4.26
N PRO A 49 0.18 12.78 5.14
CA PRO A 49 1.11 12.04 6.00
C PRO A 49 0.38 10.99 6.86
N GLY A 50 0.95 9.79 6.91
CA GLY A 50 0.54 8.71 7.79
C GLY A 50 1.58 8.41 8.87
N PRO A 51 1.29 7.45 9.77
CA PRO A 51 2.24 7.01 10.79
C PRO A 51 3.44 6.29 10.15
N ASP A 52 4.54 6.15 10.89
CA ASP A 52 5.72 5.35 10.50
C ASP A 52 6.37 5.74 9.16
N GLY A 53 6.16 6.98 8.70
CA GLY A 53 6.63 7.44 7.39
C GLY A 53 5.79 6.91 6.21
N MET A 54 4.63 6.34 6.49
CA MET A 54 3.61 5.97 5.49
C MET A 54 2.89 7.21 4.96
N ARG A 55 2.14 7.02 3.88
CA ARG A 55 1.41 8.08 3.19
C ARG A 55 0.02 7.58 2.79
N TYR A 56 -1.02 8.29 3.21
CA TYR A 56 -2.39 8.00 2.80
C TYR A 56 -2.64 8.51 1.38
N LEU A 57 -3.18 7.66 0.52
CA LEU A 57 -3.52 8.01 -0.88
C LEU A 57 -5.02 8.30 -1.08
N GLY A 58 -5.86 7.79 -0.20
CA GLY A 58 -7.33 7.87 -0.29
C GLY A 58 -7.95 6.89 0.70
N GLY A 59 -9.27 6.95 0.95
CA GLY A 59 -9.94 6.15 1.97
C GLY A 59 -9.58 4.66 1.91
N GLY A 60 -8.82 4.18 2.91
CA GLY A 60 -8.36 2.79 3.00
C GLY A 60 -7.10 2.46 2.22
N GLU A 61 -6.41 3.43 1.62
CA GLU A 61 -5.21 3.22 0.81
C GLU A 61 -3.98 3.89 1.42
N VAL A 62 -2.91 3.10 1.57
CA VAL A 62 -1.65 3.50 2.19
C VAL A 62 -0.47 3.07 1.33
N GLU A 63 0.42 4.03 1.08
CA GLU A 63 1.76 3.81 0.56
C GLU A 63 2.76 3.65 1.72
N PHE A 64 3.65 2.66 1.63
CA PHE A 64 4.65 2.37 2.66
C PHE A 64 5.96 1.86 2.06
N ALA A 65 7.08 2.21 2.72
CA ALA A 65 8.40 1.75 2.31
C ALA A 65 8.77 0.44 3.03
N ALA A 66 9.14 -0.58 2.26
CA ALA A 66 9.67 -1.84 2.78
C ALA A 66 10.50 -2.54 1.70
N GLY A 67 11.56 -3.27 2.09
CA GLY A 67 12.41 -3.99 1.13
C GLY A 67 13.07 -3.08 0.07
N ASN A 68 13.37 -1.82 0.41
CA ASN A 68 13.86 -0.78 -0.50
C ASN A 68 12.87 -0.46 -1.65
N ARG A 69 11.58 -0.72 -1.45
CA ARG A 69 10.50 -0.55 -2.42
C ARG A 69 9.41 0.35 -1.88
N VAL A 70 8.77 1.09 -2.78
CA VAL A 70 7.47 1.70 -2.55
C VAL A 70 6.42 0.62 -2.71
N ASN A 71 5.58 0.42 -1.71
CA ASN A 71 4.50 -0.57 -1.74
C ASN A 71 3.20 0.14 -1.43
N THR A 72 2.10 -0.38 -1.97
CA THR A 72 0.77 0.15 -1.72
C THR A 72 -0.13 -0.96 -1.23
N VAL A 73 -0.90 -0.68 -0.19
CA VAL A 73 -1.99 -1.55 0.24
C VAL A 73 -3.29 -0.76 0.25
N GLN A 74 -4.35 -1.38 -0.23
CA GLN A 74 -5.70 -0.83 -0.20
C GLN A 74 -6.64 -1.80 0.48
N VAL A 75 -7.38 -1.32 1.48
CA VAL A 75 -8.47 -2.00 2.15
C VAL A 75 -9.76 -1.26 1.77
N ALA A 76 -10.48 -1.81 0.81
CA ALA A 76 -11.75 -1.26 0.35
C ALA A 76 -12.90 -1.99 1.04
N VAL A 77 -13.49 -1.36 2.05
CA VAL A 77 -14.64 -1.89 2.77
C VAL A 77 -15.76 -0.84 2.76
N LEU A 78 -16.85 -1.14 2.07
CA LEU A 78 -17.95 -0.18 1.84
C LEU A 78 -18.58 0.38 3.13
N ARG A 79 -18.54 -0.40 4.21
CA ARG A 79 -19.19 -0.06 5.48
C ARG A 79 -18.26 0.62 6.48
N LEU A 80 -16.95 0.69 6.20
CA LEU A 80 -16.01 1.36 7.10
C LEU A 80 -16.04 2.86 6.87
N SER A 81 -15.87 3.61 7.96
CA SER A 81 -15.52 5.02 7.84
C SER A 81 -14.14 5.15 7.19
N PRO A 82 -13.82 6.29 6.54
CA PRO A 82 -12.49 6.51 5.97
C PRO A 82 -11.36 6.33 7.00
N ASP A 83 -11.58 6.72 8.25
CA ASP A 83 -10.58 6.60 9.32
C ASP A 83 -10.36 5.15 9.74
N ASP A 84 -11.43 4.36 9.85
CA ASP A 84 -11.31 2.92 10.13
C ASP A 84 -10.63 2.17 8.99
N ALA A 85 -10.95 2.53 7.74
CA ALA A 85 -10.32 1.95 6.56
C ALA A 85 -8.81 2.28 6.54
N ASN A 86 -8.45 3.54 6.83
CA ASN A 86 -7.04 3.95 6.94
C ASN A 86 -6.30 3.21 8.06
N ALA A 87 -6.93 3.04 9.23
CA ALA A 87 -6.36 2.29 10.34
C ALA A 87 -6.12 0.81 9.98
N ALA A 88 -7.09 0.19 9.29
CA ALA A 88 -6.95 -1.18 8.79
C ALA A 88 -5.82 -1.30 7.76
N ALA A 89 -5.71 -0.35 6.82
CA ALA A 89 -4.64 -0.32 5.83
C ALA A 89 -3.25 -0.16 6.45
N VAL A 90 -3.10 0.75 7.43
CA VAL A 90 -1.85 0.90 8.19
C VAL A 90 -1.48 -0.39 8.93
N LYS A 91 -2.46 -1.02 9.59
CA LYS A 91 -2.24 -2.29 10.30
C LYS A 91 -1.72 -3.36 9.33
N LEU A 92 -2.38 -3.50 8.18
CA LEU A 92 -1.99 -4.49 7.19
C LEU A 92 -0.61 -4.16 6.57
N ALA A 93 -0.30 -2.88 6.30
CA ALA A 93 1.03 -2.46 5.85
C ALA A 93 2.13 -2.88 6.82
N ARG A 94 1.90 -2.75 8.13
CA ARG A 94 2.86 -3.20 9.18
C ARG A 94 3.08 -4.72 9.17
N GLU A 95 2.03 -5.50 8.91
CA GLU A 95 2.10 -6.96 8.84
C GLU A 95 2.83 -7.43 7.57
N ILE A 96 2.69 -6.69 6.47
CA ILE A 96 3.33 -7.00 5.17
C ILE A 96 4.80 -6.56 5.16
N ALA A 97 5.13 -5.40 5.72
CA ALA A 97 6.48 -4.81 5.67
C ALA A 97 7.64 -5.79 5.97
N PRO A 98 7.61 -6.63 7.02
CA PRO A 98 8.71 -7.58 7.29
C PRO A 98 8.80 -8.74 6.27
N GLN A 99 7.77 -8.96 5.45
CA GLN A 99 7.72 -10.02 4.45
C GLN A 99 8.16 -9.55 3.06
N VAL A 100 8.29 -8.24 2.83
CA VAL A 100 8.73 -7.70 1.55
C VAL A 100 10.20 -8.05 1.32
N PRO A 101 10.54 -8.76 0.22
CA PRO A 101 11.93 -9.10 -0.09
C PRO A 101 12.80 -7.85 -0.27
N ARG A 102 14.04 -7.93 0.19
CA ARG A 102 15.07 -6.91 -0.03
C ARG A 102 15.61 -6.97 -1.46
#